data_AF-A0AAD8V5I8-F1
#
_entry.id   AF-A0AAD8V5I8-F1
#
_cell.length_a   1.000
_cell.length_b   1.000
_cell.length_c   1.000
_cell.angle_alpha   90.00
_cell.angle_beta   90.00
_cell.angle_gamma   90.00
#
_symmetry.space_group_name_H-M   'P 1'
#
loop_
_entity.id
_entity.type
_entity.pdbx_description
1 polymer ?
#
loop_
_entity_poly.entity_id
_entity_poly.type
_entity_poly.pdbx_seq_one_letter_code
_entity_poly.pdbx_strand_id
1 'polypeptide(L)'
;MIAKTLLLALAAAPLVAAHGKIAEVTGDAGGNGTALAIQGGVVPGPGPNKKTEVDTTVFKAKNIMSDGLGKTNGGGKVTAADISQVMALSGSTLPQVSSTGGSISGTFHIVTTDGAGPINAVLDPTGTGAFSQGTMLKVVTQVPGKGGNIRPDGTVPGGKRSLWERAMSVIYKRASNVNMDFPMKFEVPAGTTCTGSMGGQSNVCLVKIANSNRAGPFGGVVPIQIAGAGGNATAATPATAKRAVEFQG
;
A
#
# COMPACT_ATOMS: atom_id res chain seq x y z
N MET A 1 10.46 53.62 23.57
CA MET A 1 10.27 53.06 22.22
C MET A 1 10.75 51.62 22.21
N ILE A 2 9.87 50.64 22.42
CA ILE A 2 10.21 49.22 22.24
C ILE A 2 9.02 48.61 21.51
N ALA A 3 9.08 48.60 20.18
CA ALA A 3 8.00 48.10 19.35
C ALA A 3 8.48 46.89 18.55
N LYS A 4 7.82 45.76 18.87
CA LYS A 4 7.35 44.73 17.95
C LYS A 4 8.39 43.97 17.11
N THR A 5 8.83 42.85 17.66
CA THR A 5 9.16 41.65 16.88
C THR A 5 8.43 40.44 17.49
N LEU A 6 7.18 40.24 17.09
CA LEU A 6 6.53 38.93 17.21
C LEU A 6 6.81 38.16 15.91
N LEU A 7 7.85 37.34 15.91
CA LEU A 7 8.03 36.29 14.91
C LEU A 7 7.10 35.13 15.27
N LEU A 8 5.93 35.06 14.63
CA LEU A 8 5.09 33.86 14.63
C LEU A 8 5.78 32.78 13.78
N ALA A 9 6.73 32.07 14.38
CA ALA A 9 7.25 30.83 13.81
C ALA A 9 6.22 29.71 14.06
N LEU A 10 5.15 29.70 13.25
CA LEU A 10 4.25 28.56 13.19
C LEU A 10 4.99 27.42 12.48
N ALA A 11 5.76 26.65 13.23
CA ALA A 11 6.33 25.39 12.77
C ALA A 11 5.16 24.47 12.39
N ALA A 12 4.77 24.53 11.12
CA ALA A 12 3.78 23.65 10.54
C ALA A 12 4.38 22.25 10.48
N ALA A 13 4.35 21.51 11.60
CA ALA A 13 4.56 20.08 11.56
C ALA A 13 3.56 19.51 10.52
N PRO A 14 4.05 18.87 9.45
CA PRO A 14 3.19 18.14 8.55
C PRO A 14 2.79 16.86 9.30
N LEU A 15 1.81 16.96 10.18
CA LEU A 15 1.02 15.82 10.62
C LEU A 15 0.15 15.41 9.43
N VAL A 16 0.79 14.80 8.45
CA VAL A 16 0.09 14.26 7.30
C VAL A 16 -0.59 12.99 7.78
N ALA A 17 -1.87 13.12 8.07
CA ALA A 17 -2.81 12.04 8.32
C ALA A 17 -3.53 11.78 6.99
N ALA A 18 -2.86 11.01 6.14
CA ALA A 18 -3.22 10.76 4.75
C ALA A 18 -2.77 9.36 4.37
N HIS A 19 -3.66 8.45 3.99
CA HIS A 19 -3.29 7.04 4.00
C HIS A 19 -4.07 6.22 2.96
N GLY A 20 -3.33 5.42 2.21
CA GLY A 20 -3.83 4.37 1.34
C GLY A 20 -2.92 3.16 1.50
N LYS A 21 -3.50 1.97 1.68
CA LYS A 21 -2.75 0.75 2.03
C LYS A 21 -3.13 -0.40 1.11
N ILE A 22 -2.21 -1.37 1.00
CA ILE A 22 -2.45 -2.60 0.26
C ILE A 22 -2.99 -3.63 1.25
N ALA A 23 -4.30 -3.81 1.22
CA ALA A 23 -5.01 -4.67 2.16
C ALA A 23 -4.87 -6.15 1.82
N GLU A 24 -4.81 -6.48 0.52
CA GLU A 24 -4.73 -7.84 0.03
C GLU A 24 -4.04 -7.85 -1.35
N VAL A 25 -3.27 -8.91 -1.63
CA VAL A 25 -2.66 -9.21 -2.93
C VAL A 25 -2.66 -10.70 -3.17
N THR A 26 -3.07 -11.10 -4.36
CA THR A 26 -2.98 -12.46 -4.90
C THR A 26 -2.14 -12.44 -6.17
N GLY A 27 -1.33 -13.48 -6.37
CA GLY A 27 -0.59 -13.69 -7.61
C GLY A 27 -1.43 -14.51 -8.59
N ASP A 28 -1.15 -14.41 -9.88
CA ASP A 28 -1.89 -15.13 -10.92
C ASP A 28 -1.79 -16.66 -10.81
N ALA A 29 -0.77 -17.19 -10.16
CA ALA A 29 -0.61 -18.60 -9.83
C ALA A 29 -1.12 -18.96 -8.41
N GLY A 30 -1.84 -18.04 -7.76
CA GLY A 30 -2.44 -18.23 -6.43
C GLY A 30 -1.64 -17.62 -5.28
N GLY A 31 -1.85 -18.15 -4.07
CA GLY A 31 -1.31 -17.58 -2.83
C GLY A 31 -2.01 -16.29 -2.41
N ASN A 32 -1.75 -15.83 -1.19
CA ASN A 32 -2.31 -14.59 -0.68
C ASN A 32 -1.28 -13.84 0.17
N GLY A 33 -1.42 -12.53 0.26
CA GLY A 33 -0.55 -11.67 1.05
C GLY A 33 -1.16 -10.30 1.29
N THR A 34 -0.49 -9.53 2.13
CA THR A 34 -0.75 -8.11 2.34
C THR A 34 0.55 -7.35 2.13
N ALA A 35 0.53 -6.01 2.20
CA ALA A 35 1.78 -5.30 2.43
C ALA A 35 2.39 -5.67 3.80
N LEU A 36 3.71 -5.53 3.91
CA LEU A 36 4.44 -5.56 5.18
C LEU A 36 3.88 -4.50 6.13
N ALA A 37 3.88 -4.82 7.43
CA ALA A 37 3.38 -4.01 8.53
C ALA A 37 1.87 -3.71 8.54
N ILE A 38 1.08 -4.39 7.69
CA ILE A 38 -0.39 -4.38 7.77
C ILE A 38 -0.85 -5.13 9.02
N GLN A 39 -1.78 -4.55 9.76
CA GLN A 39 -2.27 -5.09 11.04
C GLN A 39 -3.65 -5.76 10.93
N GLY A 40 -4.18 -5.87 9.71
CA GLY A 40 -5.46 -6.52 9.44
C GLY A 40 -6.64 -5.85 10.15
N GLY A 41 -7.61 -6.66 10.58
CA GLY A 41 -8.85 -6.17 11.21
C GLY A 41 -8.70 -5.50 12.58
N VAL A 42 -7.48 -5.46 13.14
CA VAL A 42 -7.18 -4.72 14.38
C VAL A 42 -7.27 -3.20 14.15
N VAL A 43 -7.03 -2.75 12.92
CA VAL A 43 -7.16 -1.35 12.53
C VAL A 43 -8.59 -1.10 12.05
N PRO A 44 -9.37 -0.24 12.74
CA PRO A 44 -10.73 0.05 12.30
C PRO A 44 -10.74 0.67 10.90
N GLY A 45 -11.71 0.28 10.07
CA GLY A 45 -11.95 0.95 8.78
C GLY A 45 -12.47 2.38 9.00
N PRO A 46 -13.67 2.58 9.58
CA PRO A 46 -14.19 3.89 9.90
C PRO A 46 -13.73 4.40 11.27
N GLY A 47 -13.54 5.72 11.41
CA GLY A 47 -13.24 6.36 12.69
C GLY A 47 -12.26 7.51 12.57
N PRO A 48 -11.74 8.03 13.70
CA PRO A 48 -10.73 9.07 13.68
C PRO A 48 -9.45 8.57 12.99
N ASN A 49 -8.97 9.31 12.00
CA ASN A 49 -7.75 9.05 11.21
C ASN A 49 -6.58 8.48 12.02
N LYS A 50 -6.30 9.05 13.20
CA LYS A 50 -5.23 8.59 14.12
C LYS A 50 -5.34 7.11 14.57
N LYS A 51 -6.50 6.47 14.35
CA LYS A 51 -6.76 5.06 14.68
C LYS A 51 -6.90 4.17 13.44
N THR A 52 -7.37 4.71 12.33
CA THR A 52 -7.68 3.95 11.09
C THR A 52 -6.49 3.84 10.14
N GLU A 53 -5.42 4.59 10.41
CA GLU A 53 -4.31 4.81 9.49
C GLU A 53 -2.98 4.18 9.97
N VAL A 54 -3.00 3.55 11.14
CA VAL A 54 -1.78 3.19 11.87
C VAL A 54 -0.89 2.18 11.13
N ASP A 55 -1.46 1.42 10.22
CA ASP A 55 -0.78 0.38 9.44
C ASP A 55 -0.48 0.79 7.99
N THR A 56 -0.76 2.03 7.61
CA THR A 56 -0.41 2.50 6.28
C THR A 56 1.06 2.88 6.20
N THR A 57 1.74 2.36 5.17
CA THR A 57 3.15 2.66 4.94
C THR A 57 3.31 4.01 4.26
N VAL A 58 4.19 4.83 4.84
CA VAL A 58 4.63 6.12 4.29
C VAL A 58 6.09 6.00 3.87
N PHE A 59 6.38 6.35 2.62
CA PHE A 59 7.76 6.38 2.11
C PHE A 59 8.36 7.78 2.23
N LYS A 60 9.69 7.85 2.36
CA LYS A 60 10.41 9.12 2.52
C LYS A 60 10.50 9.93 1.22
N ALA A 61 10.57 9.27 0.06
CA ALA A 61 10.80 9.89 -1.24
C ALA A 61 9.63 9.65 -2.19
N LYS A 62 9.24 10.68 -2.95
CA LYS A 62 8.14 10.61 -3.93
C LYS A 62 8.47 9.81 -5.18
N ASN A 63 9.76 9.71 -5.49
CA ASN A 63 10.23 8.82 -6.52
C ASN A 63 10.03 7.39 -6.03
N ILE A 64 9.21 6.61 -6.74
CA ILE A 64 8.93 5.22 -6.36
C ILE A 64 10.16 4.33 -6.50
N MET A 65 11.09 4.69 -7.41
CA MET A 65 12.40 4.05 -7.60
C MET A 65 13.40 4.54 -6.53
N SER A 66 13.00 4.51 -5.26
CA SER A 66 13.84 4.86 -4.11
C SER A 66 13.87 3.72 -3.11
N ASP A 67 15.01 3.54 -2.44
CA ASP A 67 15.20 2.38 -1.57
C ASP A 67 14.43 2.49 -0.24
N GLY A 68 14.28 1.32 0.40
CA GLY A 68 13.71 1.17 1.72
C GLY A 68 12.23 0.83 1.75
N LEU A 69 11.82 0.21 2.86
CA LEU A 69 10.49 -0.39 3.04
C LEU A 69 9.44 0.59 3.61
N GLY A 70 9.85 1.79 4.01
CA GLY A 70 8.95 2.80 4.58
C GLY A 70 8.79 2.69 6.10
N LYS A 71 7.76 3.37 6.62
CA LYS A 71 7.38 3.35 8.02
C LYS A 71 5.86 3.47 8.16
N THR A 72 5.30 2.90 9.22
CA THR A 72 3.90 3.07 9.62
C THR A 72 3.84 3.86 10.93
N ASN A 73 2.69 4.48 11.23
CA ASN A 73 2.52 5.25 12.47
C ASN A 73 2.36 4.33 13.70
N GLY A 74 1.79 3.14 13.53
CA GLY A 74 1.57 2.17 14.61
C GLY A 74 2.72 1.20 14.84
N GLY A 75 3.46 0.83 13.78
CA GLY A 75 4.56 -0.15 13.84
C GLY A 75 5.96 0.45 13.71
N GLY A 76 6.08 1.73 13.36
CA GLY A 76 7.39 2.37 13.15
C GLY A 76 8.02 1.95 11.82
N LYS A 77 9.34 1.71 11.81
CA LYS A 77 10.07 1.35 10.58
C LYS A 77 9.61 -0.02 10.09
N VAL A 78 9.21 -0.11 8.81
CA VAL A 78 8.88 -1.40 8.18
C VAL A 78 10.16 -2.21 7.96
N THR A 79 10.13 -3.50 8.28
CA THR A 79 11.26 -4.42 8.17
C THR A 79 10.87 -5.73 7.50
N ALA A 80 11.86 -6.50 7.04
CA ALA A 80 11.61 -7.84 6.49
C ALA A 80 10.99 -8.80 7.54
N ALA A 81 11.13 -8.53 8.84
CA ALA A 81 10.53 -9.34 9.89
C ALA A 81 8.99 -9.23 9.92
N ASP A 82 8.43 -8.16 9.35
CA ASP A 82 6.97 -7.95 9.27
C ASP A 82 6.26 -8.96 8.36
N ILE A 83 7.02 -9.79 7.61
CA ILE A 83 6.44 -10.90 6.84
C ILE A 83 5.75 -11.94 7.73
N SER A 84 6.17 -12.07 8.99
CA SER A 84 5.48 -12.94 9.96
C SER A 84 4.02 -12.54 10.14
N GLN A 85 3.74 -11.23 10.16
CA GLN A 85 2.39 -10.69 10.20
C GLN A 85 1.64 -10.93 8.88
N VAL A 86 2.31 -10.80 7.73
CA VAL A 86 1.72 -11.11 6.43
C VAL A 86 1.22 -12.56 6.39
N MET A 87 2.07 -13.51 6.83
CA MET A 87 1.72 -14.93 6.87
C MET A 87 0.64 -15.24 7.90
N ALA A 88 0.63 -14.55 9.04
CA ALA A 88 -0.43 -14.68 10.04
C ALA A 88 -1.80 -14.23 9.51
N LEU A 89 -1.83 -13.18 8.67
CA LEU A 89 -3.06 -12.65 8.09
C LEU A 89 -3.53 -13.41 6.84
N SER A 90 -2.60 -13.93 6.03
CA SER A 90 -2.89 -14.40 4.66
C SER A 90 -2.60 -15.88 4.43
N GLY A 91 -2.05 -16.57 5.43
CA GLY A 91 -1.55 -17.94 5.32
C GLY A 91 -0.08 -18.02 4.92
N SER A 92 0.47 -19.24 4.90
CA SER A 92 1.92 -19.48 4.69
C SER A 92 2.37 -19.37 3.23
N THR A 93 1.45 -19.28 2.28
CA THR A 93 1.75 -19.22 0.84
C THR A 93 1.62 -17.78 0.35
N LEU A 94 2.78 -17.14 0.14
CA LEU A 94 2.86 -15.80 -0.45
C LEU A 94 2.22 -15.75 -1.86
N PRO A 95 1.88 -14.57 -2.39
CA PRO A 95 1.43 -14.41 -3.76
C PRO A 95 2.40 -15.06 -4.76
N GLN A 96 1.90 -16.03 -5.53
CA GLN A 96 2.68 -16.79 -6.52
C GLN A 96 2.46 -16.20 -7.91
N VAL A 97 3.55 -15.82 -8.57
CA VAL A 97 3.52 -15.16 -9.88
C VAL A 97 4.12 -16.07 -10.95
N SER A 98 3.45 -16.22 -12.08
CA SER A 98 3.96 -17.05 -13.19
C SER A 98 5.29 -16.52 -13.76
N SER A 99 6.24 -17.43 -14.02
CA SER A 99 7.57 -17.08 -14.55
C SER A 99 7.56 -16.63 -16.03
N THR A 100 6.51 -16.98 -16.78
CA THR A 100 6.35 -16.66 -18.21
C THR A 100 5.54 -15.37 -18.45
N GLY A 101 5.56 -14.44 -17.50
CA GLY A 101 4.81 -13.18 -17.57
C GLY A 101 3.50 -13.24 -16.78
N GLY A 102 3.62 -13.27 -15.46
CA GLY A 102 2.50 -13.30 -14.54
C GLY A 102 1.98 -11.91 -14.13
N SER A 103 1.12 -11.88 -13.12
CA SER A 103 0.59 -10.63 -12.58
C SER A 103 0.28 -10.75 -11.10
N ILE A 104 0.29 -9.61 -10.42
CA ILE A 104 -0.30 -9.48 -9.09
C ILE A 104 -1.55 -8.63 -9.18
N SER A 105 -2.57 -9.00 -8.42
CA SER A 105 -3.82 -8.25 -8.30
C SER A 105 -4.26 -8.19 -6.86
N GLY A 106 -5.03 -7.18 -6.48
CA GLY A 106 -5.45 -7.05 -5.10
C GLY A 106 -6.21 -5.77 -4.84
N THR A 107 -6.28 -5.43 -3.56
CA THR A 107 -7.09 -4.33 -3.04
C THR A 107 -6.21 -3.25 -2.47
N PHE A 108 -6.36 -2.04 -3.02
CA PHE A 108 -5.85 -0.83 -2.43
C PHE A 108 -6.98 -0.14 -1.66
N HIS A 109 -6.84 -0.10 -0.34
CA HIS A 109 -7.79 0.55 0.55
C HIS A 109 -7.40 2.02 0.71
N ILE A 110 -8.26 2.93 0.22
CA ILE A 110 -8.08 4.37 0.40
C ILE A 110 -8.76 4.77 1.71
N VAL A 111 -7.96 5.13 2.71
CA VAL A 111 -8.46 5.58 4.03
C VAL A 111 -8.95 7.02 3.94
N THR A 112 -8.17 7.89 3.28
CA THR A 112 -8.46 9.33 3.20
C THR A 112 -8.37 9.88 1.78
N THR A 113 -8.93 11.07 1.59
CA THR A 113 -9.01 11.74 0.28
C THR A 113 -7.67 12.01 -0.39
N ASP A 114 -6.55 11.99 0.32
CA ASP A 114 -5.19 12.20 -0.18
C ASP A 114 -4.32 10.91 -0.21
N GLY A 115 -4.90 9.77 0.16
CA GLY A 115 -4.30 8.44 0.01
C GLY A 115 -4.48 7.83 -1.39
N ALA A 116 -5.17 8.52 -2.29
CA ALA A 116 -5.66 7.98 -3.55
C ALA A 116 -4.59 7.84 -4.64
N GLY A 117 -5.01 7.37 -5.81
CA GLY A 117 -4.15 7.17 -6.97
C GLY A 117 -3.75 8.45 -7.73
N PRO A 118 -3.01 8.30 -8.84
CA PRO A 118 -2.55 7.01 -9.39
C PRO A 118 -1.42 6.39 -8.56
N ILE A 119 -1.35 5.06 -8.57
CA ILE A 119 -0.27 4.26 -7.97
C ILE A 119 0.61 3.62 -9.05
N ASN A 120 1.89 3.42 -8.72
CA ASN A 120 2.85 2.66 -9.51
C ASN A 120 3.38 1.49 -8.68
N ALA A 121 4.05 0.54 -9.33
CA ALA A 121 4.69 -0.59 -8.67
C ALA A 121 6.12 -0.81 -9.17
N VAL A 122 7.03 -1.15 -8.26
CA VAL A 122 8.44 -1.45 -8.54
C VAL A 122 8.81 -2.75 -7.84
N LEU A 123 9.36 -3.70 -8.61
CA LEU A 123 9.84 -4.98 -8.12
C LEU A 123 11.34 -4.91 -7.83
N ASP A 124 11.72 -5.31 -6.63
CA ASP A 124 13.10 -5.58 -6.21
C ASP A 124 13.32 -7.11 -6.17
N PRO A 125 14.17 -7.67 -7.05
CA PRO A 125 14.42 -9.10 -7.11
C PRO A 125 15.25 -9.61 -5.92
N THR A 126 15.97 -8.74 -5.22
CA THR A 126 16.82 -9.13 -4.09
C THR A 126 16.05 -9.31 -2.78
N GLY A 127 14.83 -8.79 -2.73
CA GLY A 127 13.99 -8.79 -1.54
C GLY A 127 14.57 -7.98 -0.36
N THR A 128 15.47 -7.04 -0.61
CA THR A 128 16.14 -6.25 0.45
C THR A 128 15.58 -4.83 0.59
N GLY A 129 14.74 -4.40 -0.36
CA GLY A 129 14.21 -3.05 -0.48
C GLY A 129 15.05 -2.14 -1.39
N ALA A 130 15.85 -2.71 -2.30
CA ALA A 130 16.71 -2.02 -3.26
C ALA A 130 15.95 -1.55 -4.52
N PHE A 131 14.83 -0.86 -4.33
CA PHE A 131 13.93 -0.46 -5.43
C PHE A 131 14.52 0.55 -6.41
N SER A 132 15.59 1.27 -6.06
CA SER A 132 16.31 2.15 -7.00
C SER A 132 16.93 1.38 -8.17
N GLN A 133 17.25 0.10 -7.96
CA GLN A 133 17.73 -0.84 -8.98
C GLN A 133 16.63 -1.81 -9.45
N GLY A 134 15.40 -1.57 -9.02
CA GLY A 134 14.26 -2.44 -9.31
C GLY A 134 13.77 -2.32 -10.75
N THR A 135 12.73 -3.09 -11.06
CA THR A 135 12.02 -3.03 -12.33
C THR A 135 10.62 -2.47 -12.13
N MET A 136 10.25 -1.46 -12.92
CA MET A 136 8.90 -0.93 -12.89
C MET A 136 7.92 -1.94 -13.48
N LEU A 137 6.84 -2.22 -12.75
CA LEU A 137 5.78 -3.10 -13.23
C LEU A 137 4.77 -2.33 -14.07
N LYS A 138 4.21 -2.99 -15.08
CA LYS A 138 3.18 -2.37 -15.93
C LYS A 138 1.85 -2.35 -15.18
N VAL A 139 1.26 -1.17 -15.05
CA VAL A 139 -0.06 -0.99 -14.43
C VAL A 139 -1.14 -1.46 -15.40
N VAL A 140 -1.96 -2.42 -14.96
CA VAL A 140 -3.11 -2.95 -15.73
C VAL A 140 -4.42 -2.37 -15.21
N THR A 141 -4.57 -2.35 -13.88
CA THR A 141 -5.75 -1.76 -13.22
C THR A 141 -5.26 -0.71 -12.24
N GLN A 142 -5.78 0.51 -12.42
CA GLN A 142 -5.38 1.69 -11.67
C GLN A 142 -6.45 2.07 -10.65
N VAL A 143 -6.02 2.52 -9.47
CA VAL A 143 -6.91 3.01 -8.41
C VAL A 143 -7.33 4.46 -8.73
N PRO A 144 -8.56 4.87 -8.38
CA PRO A 144 -9.01 6.21 -8.67
C PRO A 144 -8.19 7.25 -7.93
N GLY A 145 -8.02 8.41 -8.57
CA GLY A 145 -7.42 9.58 -7.97
C GLY A 145 -6.72 10.47 -8.98
N LYS A 146 -6.46 11.71 -8.58
CA LYS A 146 -5.71 12.69 -9.38
C LYS A 146 -4.64 13.33 -8.52
N GLY A 147 -3.39 12.94 -8.73
CA GLY A 147 -2.26 13.44 -7.95
C GLY A 147 -2.37 13.09 -6.46
N GLY A 148 -2.90 11.92 -6.15
CA GLY A 148 -3.15 11.46 -4.80
C GLY A 148 -4.53 11.79 -4.26
N ASN A 149 -5.39 12.48 -5.02
CA ASN A 149 -6.66 13.00 -4.49
C ASN A 149 -7.92 12.35 -5.05
N ILE A 150 -8.88 12.04 -4.17
CA ILE A 150 -10.24 11.56 -4.45
C ILE A 150 -11.24 12.31 -3.56
N ARG A 151 -12.53 12.31 -3.92
CA ARG A 151 -13.59 12.85 -3.06
C ARG A 151 -14.01 11.82 -2.00
N PRO A 152 -14.62 12.25 -0.87
CA PRO A 152 -15.11 11.32 0.16
C PRO A 152 -16.12 10.28 -0.34
N ASP A 153 -16.83 10.58 -1.42
CA ASP A 153 -17.79 9.69 -2.09
C ASP A 153 -17.15 8.71 -3.09
N GLY A 154 -15.82 8.69 -3.19
CA GLY A 154 -15.09 7.81 -4.11
C GLY A 154 -14.96 8.34 -5.54
N THR A 155 -15.48 9.53 -5.84
CA THR A 155 -15.37 10.11 -7.19
C THR A 155 -14.05 10.87 -7.38
N VAL A 156 -13.50 10.84 -8.60
CA VAL A 156 -12.26 11.58 -8.91
C VAL A 156 -12.58 13.04 -9.21
N PRO A 157 -11.93 14.02 -8.55
CA PRO A 157 -12.16 15.44 -8.84
C PRO A 157 -11.86 15.79 -10.31
N GLY A 158 -12.89 16.21 -11.04
CA GLY A 158 -12.77 16.86 -12.34
C GLY A 158 -12.42 18.35 -12.20
N GLY A 159 -11.67 18.91 -13.17
CA GLY A 159 -11.38 20.35 -13.25
C GLY A 159 -10.20 20.86 -12.40
N LYS A 160 -10.02 22.19 -12.38
CA LYS A 160 -9.09 22.89 -11.47
C LYS A 160 -9.82 23.08 -10.13
N ARG A 161 -9.17 22.73 -9.01
CA ARG A 161 -9.72 23.03 -7.67
C ARG A 161 -10.13 24.50 -7.61
N SER A 162 -11.32 24.78 -7.08
CA SER A 162 -11.77 26.17 -6.95
C SER A 162 -10.78 26.94 -6.05
N LEU A 163 -10.68 28.25 -6.25
CA LEU A 163 -9.87 29.12 -5.36
C LEU A 163 -10.26 28.93 -3.89
N TRP A 164 -11.54 28.67 -3.63
CA TRP A 164 -12.06 28.37 -2.31
C TRP A 164 -11.57 27.01 -1.76
N GLU A 165 -11.61 25.93 -2.55
CA GLU A 165 -11.03 24.64 -2.12
C GLU A 165 -9.52 24.73 -1.85
N ARG A 166 -8.79 25.52 -2.66
CA ARG A 166 -7.37 25.78 -2.44
C ARG A 166 -7.13 26.57 -1.16
N ALA A 167 -7.93 27.61 -0.90
CA ALA A 167 -7.85 28.41 0.32
C ALA A 167 -8.29 27.63 1.56
N MET A 168 -9.26 26.73 1.45
CA MET A 168 -9.72 25.91 2.58
C MET A 168 -8.76 24.77 2.89
N SER A 169 -7.98 24.28 1.92
CA SER A 169 -6.95 23.24 2.16
C SER A 169 -5.80 23.69 3.06
N VAL A 170 -5.57 24.99 3.22
CA VAL A 170 -4.62 25.53 4.21
C VAL A 170 -5.23 25.72 5.61
N ILE A 171 -6.56 25.69 5.73
CA ILE A 171 -7.29 25.85 7.00
C ILE A 171 -7.67 24.49 7.59
N TYR A 172 -8.18 23.58 6.76
CA TYR A 172 -8.51 22.20 7.13
C TYR A 172 -7.34 21.28 6.78
N LYS A 173 -6.38 21.20 7.68
CA LYS A 173 -5.10 20.49 7.48
C LYS A 173 -5.21 18.96 7.39
N ARG A 174 -6.42 18.38 7.46
CA ARG A 174 -6.65 16.92 7.48
C ARG A 174 -7.55 16.50 6.33
N ALA A 175 -7.16 15.45 5.64
CA ALA A 175 -7.98 14.81 4.63
C ALA A 175 -9.20 14.13 5.25
N SER A 176 -10.31 14.18 4.53
CA SER A 176 -11.56 13.50 4.90
C SER A 176 -11.42 12.00 4.71
N ASN A 177 -12.17 11.22 5.48
CA ASN A 177 -12.26 9.78 5.29
C ASN A 177 -12.94 9.43 3.96
N VAL A 178 -12.44 8.38 3.33
CA VAL A 178 -13.01 7.73 2.15
C VAL A 178 -13.40 6.31 2.53
N ASN A 179 -12.45 5.53 3.09
CA ASN A 179 -12.60 4.16 3.55
C ASN A 179 -13.26 3.25 2.51
N MET A 180 -12.66 3.19 1.32
CA MET A 180 -13.15 2.38 0.21
C MET A 180 -12.03 1.54 -0.38
N ASP A 181 -12.42 0.36 -0.85
CA ASP A 181 -11.56 -0.60 -1.51
C ASP A 181 -11.62 -0.43 -3.03
N PHE A 182 -10.45 -0.38 -3.66
CA PHE A 182 -10.33 -0.28 -5.10
C PHE A 182 -9.41 -1.37 -5.64
N PRO A 183 -9.79 -2.04 -6.75
CA PRO A 183 -8.95 -3.06 -7.35
C PRO A 183 -7.71 -2.41 -7.97
N MET A 184 -6.60 -3.13 -7.88
CA MET A 184 -5.35 -2.81 -8.57
C MET A 184 -4.76 -4.07 -9.19
N LYS A 185 -4.03 -3.91 -10.29
CA LYS A 185 -3.35 -5.02 -10.98
C LYS A 185 -2.09 -4.54 -11.67
N PHE A 186 -1.03 -5.33 -11.55
CA PHE A 186 0.27 -5.07 -12.16
C PHE A 186 0.81 -6.32 -12.85
N GLU A 187 1.33 -6.16 -14.06
CA GLU A 187 2.04 -7.22 -14.79
C GLU A 187 3.50 -7.32 -14.32
N VAL A 188 3.95 -8.54 -14.08
CA VAL A 188 5.34 -8.88 -13.73
C VAL A 188 6.05 -9.36 -15.00
N PRO A 189 7.21 -8.78 -15.37
CA PRO A 189 7.94 -9.20 -16.56
C PRO A 189 8.30 -10.69 -16.56
N ALA A 190 8.24 -11.31 -17.74
CA ALA A 190 8.70 -12.68 -17.93
C ALA A 190 10.20 -12.81 -17.59
N GLY A 191 10.59 -13.97 -17.07
CA GLY A 191 11.98 -14.23 -16.68
C GLY A 191 12.41 -13.55 -15.38
N THR A 192 11.49 -12.92 -14.65
CA THR A 192 11.78 -12.40 -13.30
C THR A 192 12.26 -13.55 -12.40
N THR A 193 13.35 -13.30 -11.67
CA THR A 193 13.89 -14.21 -10.65
C THR A 193 14.01 -13.47 -9.32
N CYS A 194 13.82 -14.19 -8.22
CA CYS A 194 13.94 -13.63 -6.88
C CYS A 194 15.06 -14.33 -6.11
N THR A 195 15.86 -13.57 -5.38
CA THR A 195 16.94 -14.11 -4.55
C THR A 195 16.74 -13.81 -3.07
N GLY A 196 15.72 -13.02 -2.72
CA GLY A 196 15.43 -12.68 -1.35
C GLY A 196 14.99 -13.87 -0.51
N SER A 197 15.27 -13.76 0.79
CA SER A 197 14.82 -14.68 1.82
C SER A 197 14.34 -13.89 3.03
N MET A 198 13.14 -14.23 3.52
CA MET A 198 12.54 -13.60 4.69
C MET A 198 11.45 -14.48 5.29
N GLY A 199 11.35 -14.52 6.62
CA GLY A 199 10.29 -15.27 7.30
C GLY A 199 10.27 -16.77 7.01
N GLY A 200 11.43 -17.37 6.71
CA GLY A 200 11.54 -18.78 6.30
C GLY A 200 11.13 -19.05 4.85
N GLN A 201 10.67 -18.03 4.11
CA GLN A 201 10.40 -18.12 2.68
C GLN A 201 11.66 -17.78 1.90
N SER A 202 11.93 -18.55 0.84
CA SER A 202 13.03 -18.31 -0.12
C SER A 202 12.45 -17.88 -1.46
N ASN A 203 13.31 -17.38 -2.37
CA ASN A 203 12.88 -16.90 -3.69
C ASN A 203 11.80 -15.80 -3.58
N VAL A 204 12.01 -14.86 -2.64
CA VAL A 204 11.08 -13.75 -2.37
C VAL A 204 11.55 -12.49 -3.10
N CYS A 205 10.69 -11.91 -3.92
CA CYS A 205 10.83 -10.54 -4.41
C CYS A 205 10.01 -9.61 -3.52
N LEU A 206 10.39 -8.34 -3.47
CA LEU A 206 9.56 -7.30 -2.86
C LEU A 206 8.99 -6.40 -3.94
N VAL A 207 7.70 -6.11 -3.87
CA VAL A 207 7.03 -5.14 -4.76
C VAL A 207 6.59 -3.94 -3.96
N LYS A 208 7.24 -2.79 -4.19
CA LYS A 208 6.79 -1.50 -3.65
C LYS A 208 5.65 -0.99 -4.51
N ILE A 209 4.50 -0.76 -3.91
CA ILE A 209 3.32 -0.17 -4.55
C ILE A 209 3.02 1.14 -3.83
N ALA A 210 3.01 2.25 -4.55
CA ALA A 210 2.80 3.57 -3.94
C ALA A 210 2.25 4.60 -4.91
N ASN A 211 1.53 5.60 -4.37
CA ASN A 211 1.25 6.84 -5.08
C ASN A 211 2.46 7.80 -5.00
N SER A 212 2.49 8.81 -5.86
CA SER A 212 3.51 9.87 -5.86
C SER A 212 2.92 11.21 -5.40
N ASN A 213 2.42 11.26 -4.16
CA ASN A 213 1.77 12.46 -3.60
C ASN A 213 2.75 13.34 -2.78
N ARG A 214 2.50 14.66 -2.74
CA ARG A 214 3.18 15.64 -1.86
C ARG A 214 2.79 15.51 -0.40
N ALA A 215 1.58 15.08 -0.07
CA ALA A 215 1.19 14.79 1.30
C ALA A 215 2.09 13.68 1.87
N GLY A 216 2.27 12.62 1.11
CA GLY A 216 3.24 11.56 1.36
C GLY A 216 3.02 10.47 0.32
N PRO A 217 4.07 9.79 -0.12
CA PRO A 217 3.88 8.58 -0.91
C PRO A 217 3.33 7.50 0.03
N PHE A 218 2.10 7.06 -0.25
CA PHE A 218 1.37 6.06 0.53
C PHE A 218 1.22 4.78 -0.26
N GLY A 219 1.27 3.67 0.46
CA GLY A 219 1.04 2.34 -0.08
C GLY A 219 1.66 1.28 0.83
N GLY A 220 2.61 0.53 0.30
CA GLY A 220 3.23 -0.57 1.02
C GLY A 220 4.17 -1.40 0.15
N VAL A 221 4.83 -2.36 0.79
CA VAL A 221 5.72 -3.31 0.13
C VAL A 221 5.16 -4.70 0.30
N VAL A 222 4.98 -5.41 -0.80
CA VAL A 222 4.36 -6.74 -0.85
C VAL A 222 5.42 -7.79 -1.17
N PRO A 223 5.64 -8.79 -0.30
CA PRO A 223 6.47 -9.94 -0.64
C PRO A 223 5.72 -10.88 -1.60
N ILE A 224 6.39 -11.32 -2.66
CA ILE A 224 5.85 -12.25 -3.66
C ILE A 224 6.89 -13.32 -3.98
N GLN A 225 6.46 -14.41 -4.60
CA GLN A 225 7.37 -15.44 -5.13
C GLN A 225 7.07 -15.72 -6.59
N ILE A 226 8.09 -16.09 -7.35
CA ILE A 226 7.90 -16.61 -8.70
C ILE A 226 7.59 -18.11 -8.59
N ALA A 227 6.42 -18.50 -9.09
CA ALA A 227 5.93 -19.87 -9.05
C ALA A 227 6.92 -20.82 -9.75
N GLY A 228 7.16 -21.97 -9.13
CA GLY A 228 8.05 -23.01 -9.67
C GLY A 228 9.55 -22.75 -9.51
N ALA A 229 9.98 -21.60 -8.97
CA ALA A 229 11.40 -21.31 -8.70
C ALA A 229 11.85 -21.62 -7.26
N GLY A 230 10.94 -22.08 -6.39
CA GLY A 230 11.24 -22.54 -5.03
C GLY A 230 10.37 -23.73 -4.64
N GLY A 231 10.97 -24.91 -4.51
CA GLY A 231 10.31 -26.11 -3.99
C GLY A 231 9.95 -25.94 -2.52
N ASN A 232 8.70 -25.60 -2.23
CA ASN A 232 7.88 -26.15 -1.15
C ASN A 232 6.45 -25.60 -1.26
N ALA A 233 5.80 -25.89 -2.39
CA ALA A 233 4.35 -25.80 -2.46
C ALA A 233 3.76 -27.04 -1.78
N THR A 234 3.50 -26.99 -0.48
CA THR A 234 2.42 -27.83 0.06
C THR A 234 1.14 -27.33 -0.58
N ALA A 235 0.56 -28.15 -1.45
CA ALA A 235 -0.67 -27.86 -2.16
C ALA A 235 -1.72 -27.33 -1.19
N ALA A 236 -2.13 -26.08 -1.37
CA ALA A 236 -3.23 -25.51 -0.62
C ALA A 236 -4.52 -26.17 -1.10
N THR A 237 -5.16 -26.95 -0.22
CA THR A 237 -6.54 -27.39 -0.40
C THR A 237 -7.43 -26.14 -0.52
N PRO A 238 -8.34 -26.06 -1.50
CA PRO A 238 -9.22 -24.90 -1.64
C PRO A 238 -10.04 -24.73 -0.37
N ALA A 239 -9.90 -23.58 0.28
CA ALA A 239 -10.72 -23.22 1.43
C ALA A 239 -12.16 -23.01 0.97
N THR A 240 -13.03 -23.95 1.32
CA THR A 240 -14.47 -23.85 1.13
C THR A 240 -14.99 -22.60 1.85
N ALA A 241 -15.48 -21.62 1.09
CA ALA A 241 -16.14 -20.45 1.64
C ALA A 241 -17.29 -20.88 2.57
N LYS A 242 -17.22 -20.51 3.85
CA LYS A 242 -18.34 -20.71 4.78
C LYS A 242 -19.49 -19.80 4.33
N ARG A 243 -20.56 -20.43 3.84
CA ARG A 243 -21.85 -19.83 3.51
C ARG A 243 -22.39 -19.08 4.73
N ALA A 244 -22.85 -17.85 4.50
CA ALA A 244 -23.53 -17.03 5.49
C ALA A 244 -24.76 -17.76 6.06
N VAL A 245 -24.98 -17.62 7.36
CA VAL A 245 -26.15 -18.15 8.08
C VAL A 245 -27.35 -17.29 7.72
N GLU A 246 -28.33 -17.89 7.08
CA GLU A 246 -29.65 -17.33 6.82
C GLU A 246 -30.46 -17.38 8.12
N PHE A 247 -30.88 -16.22 8.64
CA PHE A 247 -31.78 -16.14 9.79
C PHE A 247 -33.22 -16.33 9.31
N GLN A 248 -33.84 -17.44 9.71
CA GLN A 248 -35.30 -17.56 9.79
C GLN A 248 -35.69 -17.59 11.28
N GLY A 249 -36.59 -16.69 11.65
CA GLY A 249 -37.14 -16.51 13.00
C GLY A 249 -37.79 -15.15 13.13
#